data_AF-L8LV92-F1
#
_entry.id   AF-L8LV92-F1
#
_cell.length_a   1.000
_cell.length_b   1.000
_cell.length_c   1.000
_cell.angle_alpha   90.00
_cell.angle_beta   90.00
_cell.angle_gamma   90.00
#
_symmetry.space_group_name_H-M   'P 1'
#
loop_
_entity.id
_entity.type
_entity.pdbx_description
1 polymer ?
#
loop_
_entity_poly.entity_id
_entity_poly.type
_entity_poly.pdbx_seq_one_letter_code
_entity_poly.pdbx_strand_id
1 'polypeptide(L)'
;MLCLLNSLSIPKKQMSKLSKRSTIYFEPEIHRALRMRAASVNCSVSELVDEAVRLLMREDQEDLEAFSERADEPEISYEELLEDLKQHGKI
;
A
#
# COMPACT_ATOMS: atom_id res chain seq x y z
N MET A 1 -25.36 4.31 -7.07
CA MET A 1 -23.98 4.20 -7.56
C MET A 1 -23.21 5.48 -7.18
N LEU A 2 -22.93 5.70 -5.88
CA LEU A 2 -21.93 6.68 -5.39
C LEU A 2 -21.73 6.60 -3.84
N CYS A 3 -21.78 5.41 -3.24
CA CYS A 3 -21.71 5.24 -1.77
C CYS A 3 -20.47 4.47 -1.25
N LEU A 4 -19.35 4.42 -1.99
CA LEU A 4 -18.22 3.54 -1.65
C LEU A 4 -16.86 4.23 -1.47
N LEU A 5 -16.81 5.52 -1.17
CA LEU A 5 -15.53 6.23 -0.95
C LEU A 5 -15.35 6.85 0.45
N ASN A 6 -16.21 6.52 1.42
CA ASN A 6 -16.25 7.26 2.69
C ASN A 6 -16.07 6.43 3.97
N SER A 7 -15.20 5.41 3.95
CA SER A 7 -14.93 4.62 5.17
C SER A 7 -13.47 4.19 5.35
N LEU A 8 -12.50 4.95 4.86
CA LEU A 8 -11.16 4.91 5.43
C LEU A 8 -11.09 5.96 6.54
N SER A 9 -11.76 5.65 7.65
CA SER A 9 -11.54 6.37 8.90
C SER A 9 -10.13 6.04 9.35
N ILE A 10 -9.16 6.88 8.98
CA ILE A 10 -7.77 6.74 9.38
C ILE A 10 -7.74 6.83 10.91
N PRO A 11 -7.32 5.77 11.63
CA PRO A 11 -7.28 5.79 13.08
C PRO A 11 -6.32 6.89 13.53
N LYS A 12 -6.80 7.80 14.39
CA LYS A 12 -5.94 8.84 14.98
C LYS A 12 -4.92 8.18 15.91
N LYS A 13 -3.69 8.07 15.44
CA LYS A 13 -2.58 7.45 16.16
C LYS A 13 -2.10 8.38 17.28
N GLN A 14 -2.13 7.90 18.52
CA GLN A 14 -1.50 8.55 19.66
C GLN A 14 0.03 8.46 19.51
N MET A 15 0.72 9.57 19.29
CA MET A 15 2.20 9.57 19.25
C MET A 15 2.77 9.26 20.64
N SER A 16 3.50 8.14 20.74
CA SER A 16 4.27 7.77 21.92
C SER A 16 5.66 8.43 21.92
N LYS A 17 6.34 8.37 23.07
CA LYS A 17 7.53 9.12 23.51
C LYS A 17 8.82 8.97 22.67
N LEU A 18 8.76 8.37 21.47
CA LEU A 18 9.91 8.04 20.59
C LEU A 18 9.77 8.58 19.14
N SER A 19 8.99 9.64 18.91
CA SER A 19 8.87 10.21 17.55
C SER A 19 10.19 10.86 17.09
N LYS A 20 10.72 10.45 15.94
CA LYS A 20 11.82 11.15 15.25
C LYS A 20 11.22 12.17 14.27
N ARG A 21 11.72 13.40 14.29
CA ARG A 21 11.29 14.46 13.37
C ARG A 21 12.06 14.35 12.05
N SER A 22 11.33 14.36 10.95
CA SER A 22 11.89 14.44 9.58
C SER A 22 11.35 15.68 8.87
N THR A 23 12.16 16.30 8.03
CA THR A 23 11.77 17.45 7.19
C THR A 23 11.76 16.99 5.73
N ILE A 24 10.65 17.22 5.03
CA ILE A 24 10.45 16.81 3.64
C ILE A 24 10.06 18.06 2.84
N TYR A 25 10.66 18.25 1.67
CA TYR A 25 10.29 19.30 0.74
C TYR A 25 9.28 18.75 -0.27
N PHE A 26 8.22 19.52 -0.52
CA PHE A 26 7.19 19.19 -1.50
C PHE A 26 7.14 20.28 -2.56
N GLU A 27 6.75 19.90 -3.78
CA GLU A 27 6.32 20.89 -4.76
C GLU A 27 5.07 21.64 -4.26
N PRO A 28 4.92 22.94 -4.59
CA PRO A 28 3.79 23.75 -4.10
C PRO A 28 2.42 23.16 -4.41
N GLU A 29 2.25 22.62 -5.63
CA GLU A 29 0.97 22.03 -6.07
C GLU A 29 0.64 20.74 -5.30
N ILE A 30 1.65 19.90 -5.06
CA ILE A 30 1.49 18.66 -4.29
C ILE A 30 1.14 18.98 -2.85
N HIS A 31 1.85 19.91 -2.22
CA HIS A 31 1.57 20.32 -0.84
C HIS A 31 0.15 20.91 -0.69
N ARG A 32 -0.32 21.67 -1.69
CA ARG A 32 -1.70 22.17 -1.72
C ARG A 32 -2.71 21.03 -1.80
N ALA A 33 -2.49 20.05 -2.68
CA ALA A 33 -3.36 18.89 -2.79
C ALA A 33 -3.39 18.06 -1.50
N LEU A 34 -2.23 17.83 -0.88
CA LEU A 34 -2.12 17.13 0.41
C LEU A 34 -2.87 17.86 1.52
N ARG A 35 -2.76 19.19 1.59
CA ARG A 35 -3.50 20.00 2.57
C ARG A 35 -5.01 19.88 2.38
N MET A 36 -5.49 19.94 1.15
CA MET A 36 -6.90 19.76 0.83
C MET A 36 -7.40 18.37 1.23
N ARG A 37 -6.61 17.32 0.96
CA ARG A 37 -6.93 15.95 1.35
C ARG A 37 -6.96 15.76 2.86
N ALA A 38 -5.96 16.31 3.57
CA ALA A 38 -5.89 16.24 5.03
C ALA A 38 -7.12 16.91 5.68
N ALA A 39 -7.53 18.06 5.15
CA ALA A 39 -8.75 18.74 5.58
C ALA A 39 -10.01 17.90 5.32
N SER A 40 -10.11 17.22 4.18
CA SER A 40 -11.30 16.41 3.85
C SER A 40 -11.45 15.16 4.74
N VAL A 41 -10.35 14.64 5.29
CA VAL A 41 -10.33 13.45 6.16
C VAL A 41 -10.11 13.80 7.64
N ASN A 42 -10.10 15.08 8.02
CA ASN A 42 -9.90 15.58 9.38
C ASN A 42 -8.61 15.07 10.07
N CYS A 43 -7.51 14.97 9.31
CA CYS A 43 -6.19 14.65 9.81
C CYS A 43 -5.16 15.75 9.45
N SER A 44 -3.96 15.64 9.99
CA SER A 44 -2.83 16.49 9.60
C SER A 44 -2.09 15.93 8.38
N VAL A 45 -1.37 16.80 7.67
CA VAL A 45 -0.52 16.37 6.54
C VAL A 45 0.57 15.38 7.00
N SER A 46 1.12 15.56 8.20
CA SER A 46 2.13 14.66 8.75
C SER A 46 1.58 13.26 9.03
N GLU A 47 0.35 13.14 9.56
CA GLU A 47 -0.30 11.85 9.75
C GLU A 47 -0.61 11.17 8.41
N LEU A 48 -1.06 11.94 7.41
CA LEU A 48 -1.30 11.42 6.06
C LEU A 48 -0.03 10.83 5.44
N VAL A 49 1.11 11.51 5.62
CA VAL A 49 2.41 11.05 5.11
C VAL A 49 2.93 9.84 5.91
N ASP A 50 2.81 9.83 7.24
CA ASP A 50 3.22 8.68 8.08
C ASP A 50 2.49 7.40 7.67
N GLU A 51 1.17 7.50 7.47
CA GLU A 51 0.36 6.35 7.03
C GLU A 51 0.68 5.93 5.61
N ALA A 52 0.86 6.86 4.67
CA ALA A 52 1.22 6.52 3.30
C ALA A 52 2.57 5.77 3.22
N VAL A 53 3.58 6.23 3.98
CA VAL A 53 4.88 5.56 4.03
C VAL A 53 4.75 4.17 4.68
N ARG A 54 3.99 4.05 5.77
CA ARG A 54 3.76 2.77 6.45
C ARG A 54 3.04 1.76 5.55
N LEU A 55 2.07 2.21 4.76
CA LEU A 55 1.35 1.37 3.82
C LEU A 55 2.30 0.84 2.74
N LEU A 56 3.08 1.73 2.10
CA LEU A 56 4.05 1.36 1.08
C LEU A 56 5.07 0.35 1.60
N MET A 57 5.62 0.57 2.80
CA MET A 57 6.56 -0.37 3.42
C MET A 57 5.94 -1.72 3.77
N ARG A 58 4.63 -1.76 4.07
CA ARG A 58 3.94 -3.01 4.34
C ARG A 58 3.74 -3.79 3.04
N GLU A 59 3.30 -3.13 1.98
CA GLU A 59 3.13 -3.75 0.66
C GLU A 59 4.46 -4.38 0.19
N ASP A 60 5.57 -3.64 0.30
CA ASP A 60 6.91 -4.15 -0.02
C ASP A 60 7.28 -5.38 0.83
N GLN A 61 6.92 -5.39 2.11
CA GLN A 61 7.19 -6.50 3.01
C GLN A 61 6.36 -7.75 2.65
N GLU A 62 5.08 -7.56 2.33
CA GLU A 62 4.18 -8.62 1.88
C GLU A 62 4.68 -9.25 0.57
N ASP A 63 5.18 -8.43 -0.36
CA ASP A 63 5.79 -8.91 -1.60
C ASP A 63 7.03 -9.78 -1.31
N LEU A 64 7.95 -9.31 -0.45
CA LEU A 64 9.14 -10.07 -0.07
C LEU A 64 8.79 -11.40 0.62
N GLU A 65 7.77 -11.40 1.46
CA GLU A 65 7.26 -12.62 2.11
C GLU A 65 6.72 -13.60 1.07
N ALA A 66 5.87 -13.14 0.14
CA ALA A 66 5.34 -13.97 -0.94
C ALA A 66 6.45 -14.56 -1.83
N PHE A 67 7.51 -13.81 -2.11
CA PHE A 67 8.68 -14.35 -2.81
C PHE A 67 9.40 -15.43 -1.99
N SER A 68 9.54 -15.23 -0.68
CA SER A 68 10.23 -16.19 0.20
C SER A 68 9.44 -17.49 0.38
N GLU A 69 8.11 -17.43 0.50
CA GLU A 69 7.25 -18.59 0.65
C GLU A 69 7.26 -19.48 -0.61
N ARG A 70 7.46 -18.86 -1.77
CA ARG A 70 7.47 -19.53 -3.08
C ARG A 70 8.86 -19.99 -3.52
N ALA A 71 9.88 -19.79 -2.70
CA ALA A 71 11.27 -20.11 -3.05
C ALA A 71 11.50 -21.61 -3.30
N ASP A 72 10.73 -22.47 -2.64
CA ASP A 72 10.82 -23.93 -2.76
C ASP A 72 9.78 -24.52 -3.76
N GLU A 73 8.99 -23.68 -4.43
CA GLU A 73 8.07 -24.15 -5.48
C GLU A 73 8.87 -24.75 -6.65
N PRO A 74 8.49 -25.93 -7.15
CA PRO A 74 9.14 -26.49 -8.32
C PRO A 74 8.86 -25.61 -9.54
N GLU A 75 9.91 -25.33 -10.30
CA GLU A 75 9.76 -24.71 -11.62
C GLU A 75 9.10 -25.72 -12.57
N ILE A 76 8.07 -25.27 -13.30
CA ILE A 76 7.44 -26.05 -14.37
C ILE A 76 7.83 -25.45 -15.72
N SER A 77 7.94 -26.31 -16.72
CA SER A 77 8.15 -25.85 -18.09
C SER A 77 6.92 -25.13 -18.62
N TYR A 78 7.13 -24.30 -19.65
CA TYR A 78 6.03 -23.60 -20.28
C TYR A 78 5.03 -24.57 -20.92
N GLU A 79 5.52 -25.69 -21.46
CA GLU A 79 4.71 -26.75 -22.04
C GLU A 79 3.78 -27.40 -21.00
N GLU A 80 4.31 -27.74 -19.81
CA GLU A 80 3.53 -28.32 -18.71
C GLU A 80 2.45 -27.35 -18.21
N LEU A 81 2.76 -26.05 -18.13
CA LEU A 81 1.78 -25.02 -17.79
C LEU A 81 0.64 -24.95 -18.83
N LEU A 82 0.93 -25.06 -20.13
CA LEU A 82 -0.09 -25.03 -21.17
C LEU A 82 -1.00 -26.26 -21.13
N GLU A 83 -0.47 -27.42 -20.81
CA GLU A 83 -1.27 -28.65 -20.65
C GLU A 83 -2.22 -28.53 -19.46
N ASP A 84 -1.73 -28.04 -18.31
CA ASP A 84 -2.53 -27.81 -17.10
C ASP A 84 -3.68 -26.80 -17.35
N LEU A 85 -3.37 -25.68 -18.02
CA LEU A 85 -4.38 -24.66 -18.33
C LEU A 85 -5.47 -25.18 -19.29
N LYS A 86 -5.10 -26.00 -20.28
CA LYS A 86 -6.07 -26.68 -21.17
C LYS A 86 -6.95 -27.66 -20.39
N GLN A 87 -6.35 -28.42 -19.47
CA GLN A 87 -7.07 -29.37 -18.64
C GLN A 87 -8.10 -28.69 -17.73
N HIS A 88 -7.78 -27.48 -17.25
CA HIS A 88 -8.67 -26.65 -16.45
C HIS A 88 -9.60 -25.74 -17.27
N GLY A 89 -9.59 -25.82 -18.60
CA GLY A 89 -10.45 -25.03 -19.49
C GLY A 89 -10.24 -23.52 -19.41
N LYS A 90 -9.04 -23.10 -18.99
CA LYS A 90 -8.64 -21.68 -18.90
C LYS A 90 -8.19 -21.15 -20.26
N ILE A 91 -7.81 -22.03 -21.17
CA ILE A 91 -7.49 -21.84 -22.59
C ILE A 91 -8.01 -23.05 -23.38
#